data_AF-A0A6B0SRF8-F1
#
_entry.id   AF-A0A6B0SRF8-F1
#
_cell.length_a   1.000
_cell.length_b   1.000
_cell.length_c   1.000
_cell.angle_alpha   90.00
_cell.angle_beta   90.00
_cell.angle_gamma   90.00
#
_symmetry.space_group_name_H-M   'P 1'
#
loop_
_entity.id
_entity.type
_entity.pdbx_description
1 polymer ?
#
loop_
_entity_poly.entity_id
_entity_poly.type
_entity_poly.pdbx_seq_one_letter_code
_entity_poly.pdbx_strand_id
1 'polypeptide(L)'
;MPADEKPDALESLKFVGPATAAVLEDAGVAASDVENKAVTHAELVDHGVNPGVAARIRREHSLQWSFEGGEDLDQRAEQVRGLQDDEREWVAASYGDDGASADGSGDATAEEAAWRDQPASPGGGDAGGGTAETDDVTAEESAWQSKSWPNGDDEESALERSERAWRQQSTPTPVTVLDEIADGDAKLLARAGVTSVRSLATAHVQRVADSLRISEDLVAAWKESAREHEE
;
A
#
# COMPACT_ATOMS: atom_id res chain seq x y z
N MET A 1 -53.58 -18.63 -11.63
CA MET A 1 -52.94 -17.48 -10.95
C MET A 1 -52.51 -17.97 -9.59
N PRO A 2 -51.22 -17.89 -9.24
CA PRO A 2 -50.46 -16.64 -9.07
C PRO A 2 -49.74 -16.26 -10.38
N ALA A 3 -49.70 -15.03 -10.90
CA ALA A 3 -49.41 -13.71 -10.34
C ALA A 3 -47.95 -13.57 -9.88
N ASP A 4 -47.12 -13.06 -10.80
CA ASP A 4 -46.03 -12.11 -10.58
C ASP A 4 -44.91 -12.50 -9.59
N GLU A 5 -43.86 -13.13 -10.10
CA GLU A 5 -42.51 -12.99 -9.55
C GLU A 5 -41.57 -12.86 -10.75
N LYS A 6 -41.42 -11.63 -11.26
CA LYS A 6 -40.17 -11.29 -11.93
C LYS A 6 -39.15 -11.25 -10.79
N PRO A 7 -38.22 -12.21 -10.68
CA PRO A 7 -37.11 -12.02 -9.74
C PRO A 7 -36.51 -10.66 -10.07
N ASP A 8 -36.28 -9.83 -9.07
CA ASP A 8 -35.91 -8.41 -9.21
C ASP A 8 -35.06 -8.21 -10.46
N ALA A 9 -35.60 -7.49 -11.46
CA ALA A 9 -35.00 -7.49 -12.79
C ALA A 9 -33.52 -7.10 -12.66
N LEU A 10 -32.59 -7.86 -13.26
CA LEU A 10 -31.15 -7.58 -13.16
C LEU A 10 -30.82 -6.13 -13.52
N GLU A 11 -31.58 -5.54 -14.44
CA GLU A 11 -31.49 -4.14 -14.87
C GLU A 11 -31.86 -3.11 -13.77
N SER A 12 -32.50 -3.53 -12.68
CA SER A 12 -32.78 -2.70 -11.51
C SER A 12 -31.54 -2.49 -10.64
N LEU A 13 -30.56 -3.39 -10.73
CA LEU A 13 -29.28 -3.28 -10.04
C LEU A 13 -28.44 -2.17 -10.66
N LYS A 14 -27.82 -1.36 -9.81
CA LYS A 14 -27.03 -0.23 -10.27
C LYS A 14 -25.78 -0.74 -11.00
N PHE A 15 -25.51 -0.13 -12.15
CA PHE A 15 -24.43 -0.50 -13.08
C PHE A 15 -24.67 -1.78 -13.90
N VAL A 16 -25.84 -2.42 -13.78
CA VAL A 16 -26.25 -3.49 -14.68
C VAL A 16 -27.09 -2.89 -15.82
N GLY A 17 -26.52 -2.86 -17.02
CA GLY A 17 -27.24 -2.50 -18.24
C GLY A 17 -27.80 -3.72 -18.96
N PRO A 18 -28.63 -3.55 -20.01
CA PRO A 18 -29.27 -4.66 -20.73
C PRO A 18 -28.27 -5.67 -21.31
N ALA A 19 -27.09 -5.21 -21.77
CA ALA A 19 -26.03 -6.10 -22.24
C ALA A 19 -25.42 -6.95 -21.11
N THR A 20 -25.24 -6.36 -19.92
CA THR A 20 -24.75 -7.09 -18.74
C THR A 20 -25.81 -8.01 -18.18
N ALA A 21 -27.08 -7.58 -18.17
CA ALA A 21 -28.22 -8.39 -17.74
C ALA A 21 -28.33 -9.65 -18.60
N ALA A 22 -28.25 -9.53 -19.93
CA ALA A 22 -28.29 -10.69 -20.82
C ALA A 22 -27.17 -11.70 -20.56
N VAL A 23 -25.95 -11.22 -20.25
CA VAL A 23 -24.81 -12.09 -19.89
C VAL A 23 -25.06 -12.80 -18.55
N LEU A 24 -25.60 -12.09 -17.55
CA LEU A 24 -25.92 -12.68 -16.26
C LEU A 24 -27.08 -13.68 -16.34
N GLU A 25 -28.09 -13.41 -17.16
CA GLU A 25 -29.20 -14.33 -17.43
C GLU A 25 -28.72 -15.61 -18.12
N ASP A 26 -27.83 -15.50 -19.12
CA ASP A 26 -27.23 -16.66 -19.80
C ASP A 26 -26.38 -17.50 -18.82
N ALA A 27 -25.70 -16.83 -17.88
CA ALA A 27 -24.94 -17.47 -16.81
C ALA A 27 -25.82 -18.03 -15.66
N GLY A 28 -27.14 -17.78 -15.66
CA GLY A 28 -28.05 -18.23 -14.61
C GLY A 28 -27.94 -17.47 -13.29
N VAL A 29 -27.32 -16.28 -13.30
CA VAL A 29 -27.18 -15.40 -12.13
C VAL A 29 -28.43 -14.54 -11.97
N ALA A 30 -29.13 -14.70 -10.86
CA ALA A 30 -30.28 -13.86 -10.51
C ALA A 30 -29.85 -12.58 -9.78
N ALA A 31 -30.71 -11.57 -9.75
CA ALA A 31 -30.42 -10.34 -9.00
C ALA A 31 -30.26 -10.59 -7.50
N SER A 32 -31.04 -11.53 -6.95
CA SER A 32 -30.93 -11.95 -5.56
C SER A 32 -29.56 -12.55 -5.24
N ASP A 33 -28.86 -13.16 -6.21
CA ASP A 33 -27.51 -13.69 -5.98
C ASP A 33 -26.49 -12.56 -5.78
N VAL A 34 -26.66 -11.46 -6.52
CA VAL A 34 -25.84 -10.24 -6.35
C VAL A 34 -26.15 -9.55 -5.02
N GLU A 35 -27.43 -9.47 -4.63
CA GLU A 35 -27.84 -8.86 -3.36
C GLU A 35 -27.39 -9.68 -2.14
N ASN A 36 -27.51 -11.01 -2.23
CA ASN A 36 -27.07 -11.93 -1.18
C ASN A 36 -25.56 -12.18 -1.19
N LYS A 37 -24.81 -11.57 -2.12
CA LYS A 37 -23.35 -11.72 -2.26
C LYS A 37 -22.93 -13.17 -2.52
N ALA A 38 -23.78 -13.93 -3.20
CA ALA A 38 -23.53 -15.29 -3.62
C ALA A 38 -22.67 -15.38 -4.89
N VAL A 39 -22.31 -14.23 -5.48
CA VAL A 39 -21.44 -14.12 -6.66
C VAL A 39 -20.24 -13.22 -6.34
N THR A 40 -19.09 -13.57 -6.90
CA THR A 40 -17.84 -12.83 -6.74
C THR A 40 -17.46 -12.03 -7.97
N HIS A 41 -16.55 -11.08 -7.81
CA HIS A 41 -16.01 -10.34 -8.94
C HIS A 41 -15.36 -11.26 -9.99
N ALA A 42 -14.62 -12.28 -9.57
CA ALA A 42 -13.98 -13.24 -10.47
C ALA A 42 -15.02 -14.00 -11.30
N GLU A 43 -16.09 -14.50 -10.67
CA GLU A 43 -17.20 -15.18 -11.37
C GLU A 43 -17.91 -14.26 -12.36
N LEU A 44 -18.15 -12.99 -12.00
CA LEU A 44 -18.73 -12.02 -12.95
C LEU A 44 -17.86 -11.86 -14.20
N VAL A 45 -16.54 -11.77 -14.04
CA VAL A 45 -15.60 -11.64 -15.18
C VAL A 45 -15.53 -12.94 -15.98
N ASP A 46 -15.54 -14.10 -15.33
CA ASP A 46 -15.53 -15.42 -15.98
C ASP A 46 -16.79 -15.66 -16.82
N HIS A 47 -17.96 -15.24 -16.31
CA HIS A 47 -19.21 -15.21 -17.07
C HIS A 47 -19.21 -14.24 -18.25
N GLY A 48 -18.15 -13.45 -18.44
CA GLY A 48 -17.99 -12.54 -19.57
C GLY A 48 -18.51 -11.13 -19.32
N VAL A 49 -18.82 -10.76 -18.08
CA VAL A 49 -19.09 -9.36 -17.75
C VAL A 49 -17.81 -8.56 -17.92
N ASN A 50 -17.93 -7.39 -18.55
CA ASN A 50 -16.78 -6.50 -18.72
C ASN A 50 -16.12 -6.19 -17.35
N PRO A 51 -14.79 -6.31 -17.21
CA PRO A 51 -14.12 -6.19 -15.91
C PRO A 51 -14.33 -4.82 -15.24
N GLY A 52 -14.47 -3.73 -16.01
CA GLY A 52 -14.77 -2.42 -15.45
C GLY A 52 -16.22 -2.29 -14.94
N VAL A 53 -17.15 -3.06 -15.50
CA VAL A 53 -18.53 -3.14 -15.01
C VAL A 53 -18.60 -4.04 -13.78
N ALA A 54 -17.98 -5.21 -13.83
CA ALA A 54 -17.86 -6.12 -12.68
C ALA A 54 -17.24 -5.42 -11.46
N ALA A 55 -16.19 -4.61 -11.67
CA ALA A 55 -15.57 -3.81 -10.61
C ALA A 55 -16.53 -2.77 -9.99
N ARG A 56 -17.43 -2.17 -10.79
CA ARG A 56 -18.44 -1.23 -10.28
C ARG A 56 -19.55 -1.93 -9.52
N ILE A 57 -20.06 -3.05 -10.05
CA ILE A 57 -21.07 -3.88 -9.38
C ILE A 57 -20.53 -4.38 -8.04
N ARG A 58 -19.28 -4.88 -7.99
CA ARG A 58 -18.61 -5.30 -6.76
C ARG A 58 -18.57 -4.21 -5.71
N ARG A 59 -18.19 -2.98 -6.07
CA ARG A 59 -18.10 -1.85 -5.13
C ARG A 59 -19.47 -1.44 -4.59
N GLU A 60 -20.51 -1.46 -5.43
CA GLU A 60 -21.86 -1.11 -5.02
C GLU A 60 -22.48 -2.19 -4.11
N HIS A 61 -22.40 -3.45 -4.52
CA HIS A 61 -23.02 -4.57 -3.82
C HIS A 61 -22.10 -5.24 -2.78
N SER A 62 -20.91 -4.68 -2.56
CA SER A 62 -19.89 -5.19 -1.63
C SER A 62 -19.55 -6.67 -1.86
N LEU A 63 -19.47 -7.09 -3.13
CA LEU A 63 -19.16 -8.46 -3.49
C LEU A 63 -17.72 -8.83 -3.13
N GLN A 64 -17.51 -10.09 -2.79
CA GLN A 64 -16.18 -10.66 -2.57
C GLN A 64 -15.37 -10.63 -3.89
N TRP A 65 -14.05 -10.62 -3.78
CA TRP A 65 -13.20 -10.66 -4.98
C TRP A 65 -13.26 -12.05 -5.63
N SER A 66 -13.11 -13.09 -4.82
CA SER A 66 -13.23 -14.51 -5.14
C SER A 66 -13.60 -15.26 -3.86
N PHE A 67 -14.20 -16.45 -3.95
CA PHE A 67 -14.45 -17.32 -2.79
C PHE A 67 -13.20 -18.10 -2.39
N GLU A 68 -12.36 -18.41 -3.38
CA GLU A 68 -11.08 -19.08 -3.19
C GLU A 68 -9.98 -18.01 -3.07
N GLY A 69 -9.53 -17.76 -1.84
CA GLY A 69 -8.48 -16.81 -1.51
C GLY A 69 -7.08 -17.40 -1.74
N GLY A 70 -6.77 -17.81 -2.97
CA GLY A 70 -5.47 -18.39 -3.31
C GLY A 70 -5.16 -18.38 -4.80
N GLU A 71 -6.07 -18.88 -5.63
CA GLU A 71 -5.83 -19.07 -7.06
C GLU A 71 -5.65 -17.75 -7.85
N ASP A 72 -6.32 -16.68 -7.42
CA ASP A 72 -6.18 -15.32 -7.97
C ASP A 72 -4.82 -14.68 -7.63
N LEU A 73 -4.15 -15.11 -6.55
CA LEU A 73 -2.81 -14.65 -6.21
C LEU A 73 -1.77 -15.19 -7.18
N ASP A 74 -1.87 -16.46 -7.59
CA ASP A 74 -0.97 -17.06 -8.57
C ASP A 74 -1.06 -16.31 -9.91
N GLN A 75 -2.27 -16.04 -10.39
CA GLN A 75 -2.48 -15.33 -11.64
C GLN A 75 -1.97 -13.87 -11.60
N ARG A 76 -2.11 -13.19 -10.45
CA ARG A 76 -1.54 -11.84 -10.26
C ARG A 76 -0.04 -11.86 -10.10
N ALA A 77 0.52 -12.88 -9.45
CA ALA A 77 1.96 -13.06 -9.34
C ALA A 77 2.59 -13.21 -10.74
N GLU A 78 1.94 -13.93 -11.65
CA GLU A 78 2.35 -14.00 -13.07
C GLU A 78 2.26 -12.65 -13.80
N GLN A 79 1.32 -11.80 -13.39
CA GLN A 79 1.09 -10.48 -14.00
C GLN A 79 2.05 -9.40 -13.46
N VAL A 80 2.64 -9.61 -12.27
CA VAL A 80 3.75 -8.79 -11.75
C VAL A 80 5.02 -9.09 -12.54
N ARG A 81 5.24 -8.31 -13.60
CA ARG A 81 6.51 -8.25 -14.32
C ARG A 81 7.30 -7.03 -13.86
N GLY A 82 8.61 -7.19 -13.69
CA GLY A 82 9.52 -6.06 -13.44
C GLY A 82 10.36 -6.13 -12.16
N LEU A 83 10.32 -7.23 -11.41
CA LEU A 83 11.21 -7.39 -10.25
C LEU A 83 12.67 -7.41 -10.74
N GLN A 84 13.45 -6.40 -10.34
CA GLN A 84 14.85 -6.25 -10.73
C GLN A 84 15.70 -7.37 -10.11
N ASP A 85 16.88 -7.65 -10.68
CA ASP A 85 17.74 -8.73 -10.20
C ASP A 85 18.13 -8.55 -8.72
N ASP A 86 18.40 -7.32 -8.30
CA ASP A 86 18.70 -6.97 -6.90
C ASP A 86 17.51 -7.22 -5.97
N GLU A 87 16.28 -6.97 -6.44
CA GLU A 87 15.06 -7.25 -5.67
C GLU A 87 14.77 -8.76 -5.61
N ARG A 88 15.07 -9.51 -6.68
CA ARG A 88 14.96 -10.98 -6.70
C ARG A 88 15.93 -11.63 -5.73
N GLU A 89 17.16 -11.11 -5.67
CA GLU A 89 18.17 -11.58 -4.73
C GLU A 89 17.76 -11.29 -3.29
N TRP A 90 17.19 -10.10 -3.03
CA TRP A 90 16.64 -9.76 -1.71
C TRP A 90 15.44 -10.65 -1.31
N VAL A 91 14.51 -10.93 -2.22
CA VAL A 91 13.38 -11.84 -1.97
C VAL A 91 13.87 -13.27 -1.71
N ALA A 92 14.79 -13.79 -2.52
CA ALA A 92 15.35 -15.13 -2.33
C ALA A 92 16.13 -15.27 -1.02
N ALA A 93 16.87 -14.24 -0.61
CA ALA A 93 17.54 -14.20 0.69
C ALA A 93 16.54 -14.17 1.85
N SER A 94 15.40 -13.47 1.68
CA SER A 94 14.35 -13.39 2.69
C SER A 94 13.62 -14.72 2.91
N TYR A 95 13.48 -15.58 1.89
CA TYR A 95 12.85 -16.90 2.03
C TYR A 95 13.74 -17.96 2.72
N GLY A 96 15.05 -17.70 2.86
CA GLY A 96 16.03 -18.68 3.34
C GLY A 96 16.31 -18.66 4.84
N ASP A 97 15.87 -17.63 5.56
CA ASP A 97 16.10 -17.46 7.02
C ASP A 97 14.85 -17.77 7.86
N ASP A 98 13.73 -18.11 7.22
CA ASP A 98 12.56 -18.62 7.93
C ASP A 98 12.73 -20.14 8.07
N GLY A 99 13.27 -20.59 9.21
CA GLY A 99 13.45 -22.01 9.55
C GLY A 99 12.15 -22.84 9.66
N ALA A 100 11.06 -22.41 9.03
CA ALA A 100 9.79 -23.12 8.94
C ALA A 100 9.74 -23.93 7.62
N SER A 101 10.44 -25.06 7.58
CA SER A 101 9.99 -26.16 6.72
C SER A 101 8.74 -26.76 7.35
N ALA A 102 7.58 -26.18 7.03
CA ALA A 102 6.31 -26.88 7.20
C ALA A 102 6.21 -27.91 6.06
N ASP A 103 6.53 -29.17 6.37
CA ASP A 103 6.38 -30.33 5.47
C ASP A 103 4.92 -30.74 5.23
N GLY A 104 3.98 -29.79 5.37
CA GLY A 104 2.54 -30.02 5.28
C GLY A 104 1.99 -30.98 6.35
N SER A 105 2.80 -31.44 7.31
CA SER A 105 2.40 -32.42 8.32
C SER A 105 2.18 -31.81 9.72
N GLY A 106 2.27 -30.48 9.84
CA GLY A 106 2.06 -29.74 11.08
C GLY A 106 0.58 -29.52 11.40
N ASP A 107 0.16 -29.97 12.57
CA ASP A 107 -1.16 -29.71 13.13
C ASP A 107 -1.30 -28.21 13.46
N ALA A 108 -2.00 -27.47 12.60
CA ALA A 108 -2.19 -26.03 12.73
C ALA A 108 -2.82 -25.60 14.08
N THR A 109 -3.53 -26.51 14.75
CA THR A 109 -4.17 -26.20 16.04
C THR A 109 -3.19 -26.15 17.22
N ALA A 110 -2.09 -26.90 17.15
CA ALA A 110 -1.03 -26.84 18.15
C ALA A 110 -0.22 -25.53 18.06
N GLU A 111 0.03 -25.04 16.84
CA GLU A 111 0.73 -23.78 16.62
C GLU A 111 -0.13 -22.60 17.07
N GLU A 112 -1.42 -22.57 16.73
CA GLU A 112 -2.34 -21.51 17.16
C GLU A 112 -2.48 -21.43 18.69
N ALA A 113 -2.40 -22.57 19.39
CA ALA A 113 -2.42 -22.62 20.86
C ALA A 113 -1.15 -21.99 21.48
N ALA A 114 0.03 -22.21 20.88
CA ALA A 114 1.28 -21.65 21.38
C ALA A 114 1.33 -20.12 21.26
N TRP A 115 0.72 -19.55 20.23
CA TRP A 115 0.57 -18.09 20.10
C TRP A 115 -0.40 -17.52 21.14
N ARG A 116 -1.48 -18.26 21.45
CA ARG A 116 -2.44 -17.84 22.47
C ARG A 116 -1.89 -17.91 23.90
N ASP A 117 -0.95 -18.82 24.16
CA ASP A 117 -0.33 -19.03 25.48
C ASP A 117 0.93 -18.15 25.71
N GLN A 118 1.33 -17.30 24.76
CA GLN A 118 2.39 -16.32 25.03
C GLN A 118 1.88 -15.24 25.97
N PRO A 119 2.45 -15.09 27.18
CA PRO A 119 2.05 -14.03 28.09
C PRO A 119 2.52 -12.68 27.52
N ALA A 120 1.59 -11.72 27.39
CA ALA A 120 1.92 -10.34 27.08
C ALA A 120 2.96 -9.83 28.10
N SER A 121 4.13 -9.45 27.61
CA SER A 121 5.23 -8.95 28.44
C SER A 121 4.75 -7.74 29.25
N PRO A 122 4.93 -7.70 30.58
CA PRO A 122 4.35 -6.64 31.40
C PRO A 122 5.13 -5.34 31.22
N GLY A 123 4.57 -4.41 30.45
CA GLY A 123 4.89 -2.99 30.56
C GLY A 123 4.38 -2.48 31.92
N GLY A 124 5.27 -1.91 32.71
CA GLY A 124 5.09 -1.66 34.14
C GLY A 124 3.84 -0.88 34.53
N GLY A 125 3.16 -1.40 35.55
CA GLY A 125 2.08 -0.74 36.27
C GLY A 125 1.99 -1.31 37.68
N ASP A 126 2.32 -0.47 38.65
CA ASP A 126 2.43 -0.74 40.08
C ASP A 126 1.12 -1.29 40.70
N ALA A 127 1.28 -2.18 41.68
CA ALA A 127 0.22 -2.95 42.30
C ALA A 127 -0.52 -2.17 43.39
N GLY A 128 -1.85 -2.09 43.29
CA GLY A 128 -2.75 -1.70 44.38
C GLY A 128 -4.05 -2.49 44.29
N GLY A 129 -4.18 -3.56 45.08
CA GLY A 129 -5.30 -4.50 45.03
C GLY A 129 -6.61 -4.00 45.64
N GLY A 130 -7.71 -4.60 45.21
CA GLY A 130 -9.05 -4.43 45.81
C GLY A 130 -10.17 -5.14 45.06
N THR A 131 -10.46 -6.38 45.47
CA THR A 131 -11.75 -7.12 45.48
C THR A 131 -12.91 -6.71 44.54
N ALA A 132 -13.27 -7.65 43.67
CA ALA A 132 -14.62 -8.10 43.23
C ALA A 132 -15.79 -7.10 43.21
N GLU A 133 -16.32 -6.79 42.02
CA GLU A 133 -17.62 -7.22 41.50
C GLU A 133 -17.84 -6.66 40.07
N THR A 134 -18.78 -7.28 39.37
CA THR A 134 -19.22 -7.16 37.97
C THR A 134 -19.38 -5.76 37.34
N ASP A 135 -19.29 -5.75 36.00
CA ASP A 135 -19.68 -4.70 35.02
C ASP A 135 -18.71 -3.53 34.80
N ASP A 136 -17.73 -3.70 33.90
CA ASP A 136 -17.10 -2.56 33.19
C ASP A 136 -16.30 -2.98 31.92
N VAL A 137 -16.93 -3.65 30.94
CA VAL A 137 -16.30 -3.82 29.60
C VAL A 137 -16.56 -2.58 28.72
N THR A 138 -17.42 -1.65 29.16
CA THR A 138 -17.85 -0.50 28.36
C THR A 138 -16.98 0.74 28.55
N ALA A 139 -16.22 0.88 29.64
CA ALA A 139 -15.31 2.03 29.80
C ALA A 139 -14.03 1.88 28.97
N GLU A 140 -13.50 0.66 28.83
CA GLU A 140 -12.31 0.40 28.01
C GLU A 140 -12.62 0.57 26.52
N GLU A 141 -13.76 0.07 26.01
CA GLU A 141 -14.23 0.34 24.64
C GLU A 141 -14.49 1.83 24.39
N SER A 142 -15.05 2.54 25.38
CA SER A 142 -15.29 3.99 25.30
C SER A 142 -14.00 4.81 25.28
N ALA A 143 -12.88 4.29 25.81
CA ALA A 143 -11.59 4.96 25.80
C ALA A 143 -10.93 4.92 24.40
N TRP A 144 -11.12 3.84 23.65
CA TRP A 144 -10.67 3.74 22.25
C TRP A 144 -11.58 4.52 21.31
N GLN A 145 -12.89 4.56 21.56
CA GLN A 145 -13.84 5.36 20.76
C GLN A 145 -13.70 6.87 21.03
N SER A 146 -13.30 7.26 22.25
CA SER A 146 -12.98 8.65 22.60
C SER A 146 -11.59 9.08 22.11
N LYS A 147 -10.73 8.14 21.67
CA LYS A 147 -9.67 8.45 20.71
C LYS A 147 -10.33 8.66 19.34
N SER A 148 -11.06 9.77 19.24
CA SER A 148 -11.53 10.29 17.96
C SER A 148 -10.32 10.32 17.02
N TRP A 149 -10.43 9.62 15.90
CA TRP A 149 -9.51 9.80 14.80
C TRP A 149 -9.43 11.31 14.51
N PRO A 150 -8.23 11.87 14.30
CA PRO A 150 -8.02 13.32 14.22
C PRO A 150 -8.53 13.85 12.87
N ASN A 151 -9.85 13.91 12.72
CA ASN A 151 -10.54 14.54 11.60
C ASN A 151 -11.23 15.82 12.08
N GLY A 152 -10.56 16.59 12.93
CA GLY A 152 -10.96 17.97 13.22
C GLY A 152 -10.33 18.88 12.16
N ASP A 153 -11.17 19.62 11.42
CA ASP A 153 -10.75 20.51 10.32
C ASP A 153 -9.68 21.56 10.70
N ASP A 154 -9.47 21.84 11.99
CA ASP A 154 -8.42 22.73 12.48
C ASP A 154 -7.03 22.06 12.62
N GLU A 155 -6.96 20.75 12.86
CA GLU A 155 -5.70 20.00 13.00
C GLU A 155 -5.11 19.60 11.63
N GLU A 156 -5.92 19.45 10.59
CA GLU A 156 -5.46 19.23 9.22
C GLU A 156 -4.53 20.37 8.77
N SER A 157 -4.91 21.61 9.07
CA SER A 157 -4.07 22.79 8.78
C SER A 157 -2.78 22.85 9.64
N ALA A 158 -2.78 22.26 10.84
CA ALA A 158 -1.62 22.21 11.73
C ALA A 158 -0.67 21.07 11.38
N LEU A 159 -1.21 19.93 10.95
CA LEU A 159 -0.48 18.81 10.39
C LEU A 159 0.14 19.20 9.06
N GLU A 160 -0.59 19.87 8.16
CA GLU A 160 -0.02 20.42 6.93
C GLU A 160 1.12 21.42 7.21
N ARG A 161 0.97 22.30 8.21
CA ARG A 161 2.05 23.22 8.64
C ARG A 161 3.24 22.47 9.23
N SER A 162 3.01 21.45 10.04
CA SER A 162 4.04 20.63 10.66
C SER A 162 4.77 19.77 9.62
N GLU A 163 4.05 19.21 8.66
CA GLU A 163 4.59 18.44 7.54
C GLU A 163 5.38 19.34 6.58
N ARG A 164 4.88 20.55 6.29
CA ARG A 164 5.65 21.55 5.53
C ARG A 164 6.92 21.97 6.26
N ALA A 165 6.89 22.11 7.59
CA ALA A 165 8.09 22.40 8.38
C ALA A 165 9.09 21.23 8.36
N TRP A 166 8.59 19.99 8.45
CA TRP A 166 9.39 18.78 8.34
C TRP A 166 10.01 18.62 6.95
N ARG A 167 9.25 18.86 5.87
CA ARG A 167 9.76 18.85 4.50
C ARG A 167 10.81 19.93 4.30
N GLN A 168 10.59 21.13 4.83
CA GLN A 168 11.58 22.20 4.76
C GLN A 168 12.87 21.83 5.49
N GLN A 169 12.78 21.26 6.70
CA GLN A 169 13.95 20.76 7.44
C GLN A 169 14.63 19.56 6.78
N SER A 170 13.89 18.75 6.04
CA SER A 170 14.40 17.59 5.32
C SER A 170 14.78 17.92 3.87
N THR A 171 14.68 19.18 3.44
CA THR A 171 15.09 19.56 2.09
C THR A 171 16.61 19.52 2.05
N PRO A 172 17.22 18.63 1.26
CA PRO A 172 18.66 18.60 1.14
C PRO A 172 19.18 19.92 0.58
N THR A 173 20.31 20.42 1.09
CA THR A 173 20.93 21.68 0.67
C THR A 173 21.08 21.70 -0.85
N PRO A 174 20.44 22.64 -1.58
CA PRO A 174 20.46 22.62 -3.04
C PRO A 174 21.84 23.02 -3.56
N VAL A 175 22.23 22.47 -4.72
CA VAL A 175 23.54 22.78 -5.35
C VAL A 175 23.73 24.26 -5.73
N THR A 176 22.64 25.03 -5.82
CA THR A 176 22.66 26.47 -6.09
C THR A 176 23.22 27.30 -4.93
N VAL A 177 23.48 26.70 -3.77
CA VAL A 177 24.17 27.37 -2.66
C VAL A 177 25.67 27.50 -2.95
N LEU A 178 26.23 26.68 -3.83
CA LEU A 178 27.63 26.75 -4.22
C LEU A 178 27.83 27.87 -5.24
N ASP A 179 28.51 28.96 -4.86
CA ASP A 179 28.81 30.12 -5.71
C ASP A 179 29.56 29.75 -7.02
N GLU A 180 30.25 28.61 -7.03
CA GLU A 180 30.98 28.10 -8.20
C GLU A 180 30.08 27.44 -9.25
N ILE A 181 28.82 27.18 -8.91
CA ILE A 181 27.83 26.56 -9.80
C ILE A 181 26.85 27.64 -10.25
N ALA A 182 26.94 28.04 -11.51
CA ALA A 182 25.97 28.96 -12.08
C ALA A 182 24.56 28.32 -12.15
N ASP A 183 23.50 29.14 -12.16
CA ASP A 183 22.11 28.66 -12.30
C ASP A 183 21.89 27.76 -13.53
N GLY A 184 22.67 27.98 -14.60
CA GLY A 184 22.68 27.13 -15.79
C GLY A 184 23.21 25.73 -15.49
N ASP A 185 24.33 25.65 -14.78
CA ASP A 185 24.98 24.39 -14.41
C ASP A 185 24.19 23.61 -13.37
N ALA A 186 23.54 24.31 -12.43
CA ALA A 186 22.60 23.70 -11.48
C ALA A 186 21.41 23.02 -12.20
N LYS A 187 20.87 23.63 -13.26
CA LYS A 187 19.82 23.01 -14.10
C LYS A 187 20.36 21.80 -14.88
N LEU A 188 21.61 21.86 -15.33
CA LEU A 188 22.26 20.73 -15.98
C LEU A 188 22.50 19.59 -14.98
N LEU A 189 22.91 19.85 -13.75
CA LEU A 189 23.03 18.83 -12.71
C LEU A 189 21.67 18.22 -12.36
N ALA A 190 20.61 19.03 -12.30
CA ALA A 190 19.25 18.55 -12.06
C ALA A 190 18.74 17.57 -13.14
N ARG A 191 19.06 17.77 -14.43
CA ARG A 191 18.71 16.78 -15.48
C ARG A 191 19.46 15.45 -15.33
N ALA A 192 20.61 15.45 -14.66
CA ALA A 192 21.36 14.23 -14.33
C ALA A 192 20.95 13.64 -12.97
N GLY A 193 19.93 14.20 -12.31
CA GLY A 193 19.44 13.74 -11.01
C GLY A 193 20.25 14.25 -9.81
N VAL A 194 21.19 15.17 -10.02
CA VAL A 194 22.00 15.77 -8.95
C VAL A 194 21.42 17.14 -8.60
N THR A 195 20.62 17.19 -7.55
CA THR A 195 19.93 18.44 -7.12
C THR A 195 20.44 19.00 -5.79
N SER A 196 21.31 18.27 -5.09
CA SER A 196 21.76 18.61 -3.73
C SER A 196 23.27 18.50 -3.55
N VAL A 197 23.82 19.30 -2.64
CA VAL A 197 25.26 19.35 -2.28
C VAL A 197 25.77 17.97 -1.88
N ARG A 198 25.10 17.29 -0.95
CA ARG A 198 25.40 15.89 -0.58
C ARG A 198 25.41 14.90 -1.75
N SER A 199 24.48 15.06 -2.70
CA SER A 199 24.40 14.20 -3.88
C SER A 199 25.57 14.47 -4.82
N LEU A 200 25.97 15.73 -4.99
CA LEU A 200 27.14 16.14 -5.77
C LEU A 200 28.45 15.67 -5.11
N ALA A 201 28.57 15.78 -3.79
CA ALA A 201 29.73 15.32 -3.02
C ALA A 201 29.97 13.80 -3.12
N THR A 202 28.91 13.03 -3.33
CA THR A 202 28.96 11.56 -3.48
C THR A 202 28.91 11.08 -4.93
N ALA A 203 28.67 11.96 -5.90
CA ALA A 203 28.52 11.60 -7.29
C ALA A 203 29.81 11.03 -7.92
N HIS A 204 29.62 10.18 -8.95
CA HIS A 204 30.68 9.69 -9.81
C HIS A 204 30.99 10.72 -10.90
N VAL A 205 32.17 11.35 -10.80
CA VAL A 205 32.61 12.45 -11.67
C VAL A 205 32.50 12.10 -13.16
N GLN A 206 33.01 10.94 -13.57
CA GLN A 206 33.01 10.50 -14.97
C GLN A 206 31.59 10.33 -15.51
N ARG A 207 30.71 9.68 -14.75
CA ARG A 207 29.32 9.43 -15.16
C ARG A 207 28.52 10.72 -15.34
N VAL A 208 28.76 11.71 -14.46
CA VAL A 208 28.13 13.03 -14.54
C VAL A 208 28.71 13.83 -15.71
N ALA A 209 30.03 13.81 -15.90
CA ALA A 209 30.70 14.44 -17.03
C ALA A 209 30.20 13.89 -18.38
N ASP A 210 30.10 12.58 -18.52
CA ASP A 210 29.55 11.90 -19.71
C ASP A 210 28.09 12.26 -19.96
N SER A 211 27.26 12.21 -18.92
CA SER A 211 25.82 12.51 -19.03
C SER A 211 25.57 13.97 -19.38
N LEU A 212 26.42 14.88 -18.89
CA LEU A 212 26.28 16.31 -19.14
C LEU A 212 27.04 16.79 -20.38
N ARG A 213 27.95 15.97 -20.90
CA ARG A 213 28.97 16.31 -21.91
C ARG A 213 29.81 17.53 -21.50
N ILE A 214 30.26 17.52 -20.25
CA ILE A 214 31.12 18.53 -19.63
C ILE A 214 32.47 17.89 -19.29
N SER A 215 33.53 18.69 -19.07
CA SER A 215 34.83 18.17 -18.65
C SER A 215 34.79 17.54 -17.25
N GLU A 216 35.50 16.43 -17.09
CA GLU A 216 35.65 15.74 -15.80
C GLU A 216 36.30 16.65 -14.75
N ASP A 217 37.27 17.48 -15.13
CA ASP A 217 37.96 18.41 -14.23
C ASP A 217 37.01 19.43 -13.61
N LEU A 218 36.00 19.89 -14.37
CA LEU A 218 35.02 20.86 -13.87
C LEU A 218 34.07 20.20 -12.87
N VAL A 219 33.61 18.98 -13.17
CA VAL A 219 32.76 18.21 -12.26
C VAL A 219 33.52 17.79 -10.99
N ALA A 220 34.83 17.52 -11.10
CA ALA A 220 35.69 17.24 -9.96
C ALA A 220 35.85 18.45 -9.05
N ALA A 221 36.02 19.65 -9.62
CA ALA A 221 36.05 20.90 -8.86
C ALA A 221 34.73 21.12 -8.11
N TRP A 222 33.59 21.00 -8.79
CA TRP A 222 32.27 21.12 -8.16
C TRP A 222 32.02 20.10 -7.05
N LYS A 223 32.54 18.87 -7.20
CA LYS A 223 32.46 17.83 -6.18
C LYS A 223 33.29 18.19 -4.94
N GLU A 224 34.47 18.76 -5.11
CA GLU A 224 35.31 19.17 -3.99
C GLU A 224 34.65 20.30 -3.21
N SER A 225 34.15 21.33 -3.90
CA SER A 225 33.42 22.43 -3.27
C SER A 225 32.14 21.97 -2.58
N ALA A 226 31.49 20.92 -3.09
CA ALA A 226 30.36 20.29 -2.41
C ALA A 226 30.77 19.51 -1.15
N ARG A 227 31.95 18.89 -1.12
CA ARG A 227 32.48 18.22 0.07
C ARG A 227 32.86 19.23 1.15
N GLU A 228 33.54 20.32 0.77
CA GLU A 228 33.91 21.40 1.69
C GLU A 228 32.69 22.08 2.33
N HIS A 229 31.53 22.07 1.65
CA HIS A 229 30.28 22.61 2.20
C HIS A 229 29.52 21.62 3.10
N GLU A 230 29.80 20.31 3.03
CA GLU A 230 29.19 19.29 3.91
C GLU A 230 30.01 19.03 5.19
N GLU A 231 31.26 19.51 5.25
CA GLU A 231 32.18 19.41 6.39
C GLU A 231 32.01 20.59 7.38
#